data_AF-A0A0C2D687-F1
#
_entry.id   AF-A0A0C2D687-F1
#
_cell.length_a   1.000
_cell.length_b   1.000
_cell.length_c   1.000
_cell.angle_alpha   90.00
_cell.angle_beta   90.00
_cell.angle_gamma   90.00
#
_symmetry.space_group_name_H-M   'P 1'
#
loop_
_entity.id
_entity.type
_entity.pdbx_description
1 polymer ?
#
loop_
_entity_poly.entity_id
_entity_poly.type
_entity_poly.pdbx_seq_one_letter_code
_entity_poly.pdbx_strand_id
1 'polypeptide(L)'
;LRQLCTSLLRQSSVVKYGKCTSILELKLTVERQSVRVEPKGKAIPDEKQIKELGLAAQNAHLYVRDLGPQIPWKTVFLLEYAGPLLIYPLFYIRPGFIYGEGAAERPYHLAVTYAFICWSIHYAKRLFETEFIHRFSNGTMPRFNLVKNCSYYWGFAAFVAYFVNHPAYHPPYFGDYQVYLGLVGFAIAEFGNLSIHILLRNLRPPGTRERRIPRPDGNPMSLLFNFVSCPNYTYEALSWLFFTIMVQSLPSEFWELHHFMSCSN
;
A
#
# COMPACT_ATOMS: atom_id res chain seq x y z
N LEU A 1 0.80 25.89 -9.58
CA LEU A 1 1.12 25.84 -11.03
C LEU A 1 0.09 25.05 -11.86
N ARG A 2 -0.23 23.79 -11.54
CA ARG A 2 -1.10 22.95 -12.37
C ARG A 2 -2.50 23.52 -12.64
N GLN A 3 -3.10 24.21 -11.66
CA GLN A 3 -4.38 24.90 -11.87
C GLN A 3 -4.27 26.01 -12.93
N LEU A 4 -3.19 26.79 -12.91
CA LEU A 4 -2.90 27.82 -13.90
C LEU A 4 -2.60 27.20 -15.29
N CYS A 5 -1.91 26.06 -15.35
CA CYS A 5 -1.75 25.33 -16.60
C CYS A 5 -3.10 24.82 -17.13
N THR A 6 -4.00 24.38 -16.25
CA THR A 6 -5.35 23.93 -16.63
C THR A 6 -6.18 25.07 -17.23
N SER A 7 -6.10 26.28 -16.67
CA SER A 7 -6.80 27.45 -17.24
C SER A 7 -6.19 27.89 -18.58
N LEU A 8 -4.86 27.88 -18.70
CA LEU A 8 -4.17 28.23 -19.95
C LEU A 8 -4.43 27.20 -21.07
N LEU A 9 -4.42 25.90 -20.74
CA LEU A 9 -4.69 24.84 -21.70
C LEU A 9 -6.12 24.92 -22.28
N ARG A 10 -7.07 25.48 -21.52
CA ARG A 10 -8.45 25.73 -21.94
C ARG A 10 -8.60 26.98 -22.83
N GLN A 11 -7.64 27.90 -22.82
CA GLN A 11 -7.78 29.19 -23.52
C GLN A 11 -7.21 29.18 -24.94
N SER A 12 -6.24 28.31 -25.26
CA SER A 12 -5.79 27.91 -26.61
C SER A 12 -4.41 27.27 -26.48
N SER A 13 -4.29 25.97 -26.76
CA SER A 13 -3.00 25.24 -26.69
C SER A 13 -2.49 24.92 -28.09
N VAL A 14 -1.31 25.42 -28.46
CA VAL A 14 -0.63 24.99 -29.69
C VAL A 14 0.14 23.71 -29.38
N VAL A 15 -0.35 22.57 -29.86
CA VAL A 15 0.33 21.28 -29.75
C VAL A 15 1.15 21.05 -31.02
N LYS A 16 2.47 20.97 -30.89
CA LYS A 16 3.35 20.50 -31.97
C LYS A 16 3.55 19.00 -31.84
N TYR A 17 3.06 18.25 -32.84
CA TYR A 17 3.35 16.82 -32.99
C TYR A 17 4.05 16.63 -34.35
N GLY A 18 5.38 16.49 -34.34
CA GLY A 18 6.18 16.45 -35.57
C GLY A 18 6.08 17.75 -36.38
N LYS A 19 5.80 17.64 -37.69
CA LYS A 19 5.63 18.79 -38.62
C LYS A 19 4.19 19.35 -38.68
N CYS A 20 3.23 18.75 -37.96
CA CYS A 20 1.85 19.23 -37.91
C CYS A 20 1.61 20.07 -36.66
N THR A 21 1.15 21.31 -36.88
CA THR A 21 0.57 22.19 -35.86
C THR A 21 -0.94 22.10 -35.94
N SER A 22 -1.56 21.56 -34.91
CA SER A 22 -3.02 21.51 -34.75
C SER A 22 -3.40 22.16 -33.42
N ILE A 23 -4.39 23.06 -33.44
CA ILE A 23 -4.94 23.69 -32.24
C ILE A 23 -5.93 22.68 -31.63
N LEU A 24 -5.53 22.06 -30.53
CA LEU A 24 -6.34 21.08 -29.80
C LEU A 24 -6.60 21.65 -28.39
N GLU A 25 -7.86 21.78 -28.01
CA GLU A 25 -8.23 22.06 -26.62
C GLU A 25 -7.94 20.84 -25.75
N LEU A 26 -6.73 20.78 -25.18
CA LEU A 26 -6.36 19.73 -24.23
C LEU A 26 -7.04 19.95 -22.87
N LYS A 27 -8.17 19.28 -22.65
CA LYS A 27 -8.82 19.21 -21.33
C LYS A 27 -8.11 18.21 -20.41
N LEU A 28 -6.97 18.61 -19.84
CA LEU A 28 -6.24 17.82 -18.84
C LEU A 28 -6.72 18.18 -17.42
N THR A 29 -7.07 17.17 -16.62
CA THR A 29 -7.30 17.35 -15.19
C THR A 29 -5.98 17.57 -14.45
N VAL A 30 -6.03 18.29 -13.32
CA VAL A 30 -4.84 18.67 -12.52
C VAL A 30 -3.99 17.45 -12.14
N GLU A 31 -4.65 16.36 -11.77
CA GLU A 31 -4.04 15.08 -11.36
C GLU A 31 -3.15 14.49 -12.47
N ARG A 32 -3.50 14.69 -13.74
CA ARG A 32 -2.81 14.12 -14.91
C ARG A 32 -1.59 14.92 -15.36
N GLN A 33 -1.38 16.09 -14.79
CA GLN A 33 -0.35 17.02 -15.27
C GLN A 33 0.96 16.83 -14.49
N SER A 34 2.05 16.59 -15.21
CA SER A 34 3.42 16.72 -14.70
C SER A 34 4.06 17.95 -15.33
N VAL A 35 4.28 19.00 -14.52
CA VAL A 35 4.91 20.26 -14.98
C VAL A 35 6.42 20.16 -14.83
N ARG A 36 7.17 20.61 -15.85
CA ARG A 36 8.62 20.54 -15.93
C ARG A 36 9.19 21.83 -16.52
N VAL A 37 10.40 22.20 -16.10
CA VAL A 37 11.13 23.34 -16.68
C VAL A 37 11.79 22.93 -18.01
N GLU A 38 12.21 21.67 -18.12
CA GLU A 38 12.82 21.11 -19.33
C GLU A 38 12.01 19.90 -19.83
N PRO A 39 12.01 19.60 -21.14
CA PRO A 39 11.25 18.48 -21.72
C PRO A 39 11.56 17.12 -21.06
N LYS A 40 12.83 16.90 -20.69
CA LYS A 40 13.30 15.67 -20.02
C LYS A 40 13.67 15.91 -18.54
N GLY A 41 13.44 17.10 -18.01
CA GLY A 41 13.78 17.47 -16.64
C GLY A 41 12.89 16.80 -15.59
N LYS A 42 13.27 16.93 -14.31
CA LYS A 42 12.46 16.44 -13.18
C LYS A 42 11.14 17.20 -13.08
N ALA A 43 10.10 16.53 -12.60
CA ALA A 43 8.82 17.15 -12.32
C ALA A 43 8.97 18.20 -11.21
N ILE A 44 8.33 19.35 -11.38
CA ILE A 44 8.27 20.40 -10.38
C ILE A 44 7.34 19.94 -9.26
N PRO A 45 7.79 19.94 -7.99
CA PRO A 45 6.94 19.64 -6.84
C PRO A 45 5.77 20.64 -6.74
N ASP A 46 4.62 20.19 -6.25
CA ASP A 46 3.40 21.01 -6.22
C ASP A 46 3.50 22.20 -5.26
N GLU A 47 4.43 22.14 -4.31
CA GLU A 47 4.67 23.15 -3.28
C GLU A 47 5.48 24.34 -3.81
N LYS A 48 6.26 24.15 -4.88
CA LYS A 48 7.13 25.21 -5.41
C LYS A 48 6.30 26.32 -6.04
N GLN A 49 6.54 27.54 -5.60
CA GLN A 49 5.94 28.73 -6.21
C GLN A 49 6.68 29.10 -7.49
N ILE A 50 5.98 29.80 -8.41
CA ILE A 50 6.58 30.26 -9.68
C ILE A 50 7.81 31.15 -9.42
N LYS A 51 7.77 31.95 -8.34
CA LYS A 51 8.87 32.85 -7.93
C LYS A 51 10.16 32.10 -7.57
N GLU A 52 10.05 30.85 -7.11
CA GLU A 52 11.18 30.01 -6.69
C GLU A 52 11.82 29.25 -7.87
N LEU A 53 11.23 29.34 -9.07
CA LEU A 53 11.72 28.63 -10.26
C LEU A 53 12.83 29.38 -11.00
N GLY A 54 13.21 30.59 -10.55
CA GLY A 54 14.27 31.38 -11.18
C GLY A 54 14.02 31.71 -12.65
N LEU A 55 12.77 31.60 -13.10
CA LEU A 55 12.36 31.86 -14.47
C LEU A 55 12.41 33.37 -14.73
N ALA A 56 13.16 33.80 -15.75
CA ALA A 56 13.16 35.20 -16.17
C ALA A 56 11.72 35.62 -16.52
N ALA A 57 11.28 36.77 -16.01
CA ALA A 57 9.90 37.25 -16.13
C ALA A 57 9.39 37.42 -17.58
N GLN A 58 10.29 37.36 -18.56
CA GLN A 58 10.00 37.42 -19.99
C GLN A 58 10.45 36.10 -20.63
N ASN A 59 9.50 35.35 -21.22
CA ASN A 59 9.70 34.09 -21.98
C ASN A 59 10.00 32.80 -21.18
N ALA A 60 9.39 32.62 -20.01
CA ALA A 60 9.43 31.35 -19.29
C ALA A 60 8.62 30.25 -20.02
N HIS A 61 9.30 29.19 -20.47
CA HIS A 61 8.65 28.01 -21.04
C HIS A 61 8.46 26.93 -19.98
N LEU A 62 7.22 26.42 -19.84
CA LEU A 62 6.89 25.28 -19.01
C LEU A 62 6.38 24.14 -19.88
N TYR A 63 6.88 22.94 -19.63
CA TYR A 63 6.44 21.73 -20.32
C TYR A 63 5.44 20.97 -19.45
N VAL A 64 4.30 20.63 -20.02
CA VAL A 64 3.28 19.81 -19.36
C VAL A 64 3.28 18.44 -20.02
N ARG A 65 3.56 17.40 -19.25
CA ARG A 65 3.43 16.01 -19.66
C ARG A 65 2.13 15.44 -19.10
N ASP A 66 1.34 14.81 -19.96
CA ASP A 66 0.19 14.01 -19.56
C ASP A 66 0.65 12.66 -19.01
N LEU A 67 0.28 12.37 -17.76
CA LEU A 67 0.56 11.12 -17.05
C LEU A 67 -0.44 10.01 -17.39
N GLY A 68 -1.50 10.32 -18.15
CA GLY A 68 -2.62 9.42 -18.38
C GLY A 68 -3.54 9.36 -17.16
N PRO A 69 -4.62 8.54 -17.18
CA PRO A 69 -5.58 8.46 -16.09
C PRO A 69 -4.93 8.12 -14.75
N GLN A 70 -5.20 8.96 -13.75
CA GLN A 70 -4.64 8.89 -12.40
C GLN A 70 -5.71 8.53 -11.38
N ILE A 71 -5.31 7.87 -10.30
CA ILE A 71 -6.15 7.56 -9.15
C ILE A 71 -5.43 8.00 -7.84
N PRO A 72 -6.14 8.53 -6.84
CA PRO A 72 -5.53 8.90 -5.56
C PRO A 72 -4.94 7.70 -4.83
N TRP A 73 -3.77 7.88 -4.20
CA TRP A 73 -3.10 6.82 -3.43
C TRP A 73 -3.97 6.23 -2.33
N LYS A 74 -4.76 7.08 -1.65
CA LYS A 74 -5.70 6.63 -0.62
C LYS A 74 -6.67 5.58 -1.17
N THR A 75 -7.30 5.85 -2.32
CA THR A 75 -8.22 4.92 -2.99
C THR A 75 -7.52 3.64 -3.43
N VAL A 76 -6.27 3.74 -3.88
CA VAL A 76 -5.47 2.57 -4.27
C VAL A 76 -5.29 1.64 -3.08
N PHE A 77 -4.75 2.15 -1.97
CA PHE A 77 -4.49 1.33 -0.79
C PHE A 77 -5.78 0.74 -0.21
N LEU A 78 -6.89 1.50 -0.23
CA LEU A 78 -8.19 0.97 0.18
C LEU A 78 -8.63 -0.22 -0.68
N LEU A 79 -8.53 -0.12 -2.00
CA LEU A 79 -8.91 -1.22 -2.91
C LEU A 79 -7.92 -2.40 -2.85
N GLU A 80 -6.63 -2.10 -2.73
CA GLU A 80 -5.56 -3.07 -2.58
C GLU A 80 -5.80 -3.96 -1.35
N TYR A 81 -6.10 -3.35 -0.19
CA TYR A 81 -6.29 -4.05 1.08
C TYR A 81 -7.71 -4.58 1.31
N ALA A 82 -8.74 -4.02 0.64
CA ALA A 82 -10.10 -4.54 0.72
C ALA A 82 -10.20 -5.97 0.14
N GLY A 83 -9.45 -6.28 -0.92
CA GLY A 83 -9.47 -7.61 -1.52
C GLY A 83 -9.05 -8.70 -0.56
N PRO A 84 -7.85 -8.67 0.03
CA PRO A 84 -7.42 -9.67 1.00
C PRO A 84 -8.37 -9.84 2.19
N LEU A 85 -8.99 -8.75 2.66
CA LEU A 85 -9.98 -8.78 3.73
C LEU A 85 -11.27 -9.51 3.33
N LEU A 86 -11.69 -9.42 2.07
CA LEU A 86 -12.90 -10.07 1.57
C LEU A 86 -12.64 -11.50 1.07
N ILE A 87 -11.50 -11.70 0.39
CA ILE A 87 -11.14 -12.96 -0.25
C ILE A 87 -10.84 -14.04 0.78
N TYR A 88 -10.05 -13.75 1.81
CA TYR A 88 -9.70 -14.78 2.80
C TYR A 88 -10.93 -15.38 3.50
N PRO A 89 -11.92 -14.60 3.99
CA PRO A 89 -13.17 -15.17 4.52
C PRO A 89 -13.92 -16.08 3.54
N LEU A 90 -13.89 -15.80 2.23
CA LEU A 90 -14.55 -16.64 1.23
C LEU A 90 -13.93 -18.03 1.13
N PHE A 91 -12.62 -18.17 1.39
CA PHE A 91 -11.97 -19.49 1.51
C PHE A 91 -12.20 -20.09 2.90
N TYR A 92 -12.27 -19.27 3.95
CA TYR A 92 -12.53 -19.74 5.31
C TYR A 92 -13.87 -20.47 5.43
N ILE A 93 -14.93 -20.04 4.72
CA ILE A 93 -16.23 -20.75 4.72
C ILE A 93 -16.21 -22.10 3.97
N ARG A 94 -15.08 -22.46 3.34
CA ARG A 94 -14.87 -23.72 2.61
C ARG A 94 -15.99 -24.05 1.61
N PRO A 95 -16.22 -23.21 0.58
CA PRO A 95 -17.33 -23.42 -0.33
C PRO A 95 -17.13 -24.70 -1.16
N GLY A 96 -18.22 -25.44 -1.38
CA GLY A 96 -18.19 -26.75 -2.02
C GLY A 96 -17.60 -26.76 -3.43
N PHE A 97 -17.78 -25.68 -4.19
CA PHE A 97 -17.20 -25.57 -5.53
C PHE A 97 -15.66 -25.42 -5.55
N ILE A 98 -15.03 -25.05 -4.43
CA ILE A 98 -13.57 -24.94 -4.30
C ILE A 98 -12.98 -26.20 -3.65
N TYR A 99 -13.60 -26.69 -2.58
CA TYR A 99 -13.04 -27.72 -1.72
C TYR A 99 -13.77 -29.08 -1.77
N GLY A 100 -14.85 -29.17 -2.55
CA GLY A 100 -15.71 -30.35 -2.64
C GLY A 100 -16.91 -30.30 -1.69
N GLU A 101 -17.94 -31.08 -2.02
CA GLU A 101 -19.15 -31.22 -1.20
C GLU A 101 -18.82 -31.69 0.22
N GLY A 102 -19.46 -31.10 1.23
CA GLY A 102 -19.22 -31.40 2.65
C GLY A 102 -17.93 -30.80 3.25
N ALA A 103 -17.16 -30.01 2.49
CA ALA A 103 -15.93 -29.37 2.99
C ALA A 103 -16.17 -28.42 4.18
N ALA A 104 -17.29 -27.68 4.17
CA ALA A 104 -17.66 -26.76 5.24
C ALA A 104 -18.01 -27.45 6.56
N GLU A 105 -18.40 -28.74 6.52
CA GLU A 105 -18.76 -29.53 7.70
C GLU A 105 -17.53 -30.08 8.43
N ARG A 106 -16.37 -30.08 7.77
CA ARG A 106 -15.11 -30.53 8.37
C ARG A 106 -14.71 -29.59 9.51
N PRO A 107 -14.21 -30.12 10.64
CA PRO A 107 -13.77 -29.27 11.75
C PRO A 107 -12.62 -28.35 11.34
N TYR A 108 -12.51 -27.21 12.02
CA TYR A 108 -11.39 -26.29 11.89
C TYR A 108 -10.38 -26.57 13.00
N HIS A 109 -9.10 -26.61 12.65
CA HIS A 109 -8.03 -26.60 13.64
C HIS A 109 -7.88 -25.18 14.22
N LEU A 110 -7.44 -25.05 15.49
CA LEU A 110 -7.25 -23.76 16.16
C LEU A 110 -6.37 -22.79 15.35
N ALA A 111 -5.29 -23.31 14.75
CA ALA A 111 -4.39 -22.55 13.88
C ALA A 111 -5.12 -21.87 12.71
N VAL A 112 -6.09 -22.55 12.08
CA VAL A 112 -6.86 -22.01 10.95
C VAL A 112 -7.78 -20.88 11.41
N THR A 113 -8.45 -21.07 12.54
CA THR A 113 -9.32 -20.05 13.14
C THR A 113 -8.52 -18.81 13.54
N TYR A 114 -7.37 -18.97 14.20
CA TYR A 114 -6.52 -17.84 14.56
C TYR A 114 -5.88 -17.18 13.34
N ALA A 115 -5.50 -17.94 12.31
CA ALA A 115 -5.04 -17.38 11.05
C ALA A 115 -6.09 -16.47 10.41
N PHE A 116 -7.35 -16.92 10.35
CA PHE A 116 -8.46 -16.09 9.86
C PHE A 116 -8.62 -14.79 10.67
N ILE A 117 -8.56 -14.88 12.00
CA ILE A 117 -8.68 -13.72 12.89
C ILE A 117 -7.49 -12.76 12.67
N CYS A 118 -6.25 -13.25 12.72
CA CYS A 118 -5.04 -12.46 12.50
C CYS A 118 -5.05 -11.77 11.14
N TRP A 119 -5.40 -12.49 10.08
CA TRP A 119 -5.49 -11.95 8.73
C TRP A 119 -6.54 -10.83 8.64
N SER A 120 -7.73 -11.08 9.19
CA SER A 120 -8.82 -10.12 9.19
C SER A 120 -8.45 -8.85 9.98
N ILE A 121 -7.86 -9.01 11.16
CA ILE A 121 -7.41 -7.89 11.99
C ILE A 121 -6.33 -7.09 11.27
N HIS A 122 -5.32 -7.73 10.68
CA HIS A 122 -4.26 -7.04 9.96
C HIS A 122 -4.81 -6.18 8.82
N TYR A 123 -5.64 -6.75 7.93
CA TYR A 123 -6.17 -5.98 6.79
C TYR A 123 -7.23 -4.96 7.20
N ALA A 124 -8.05 -5.23 8.22
CA ALA A 124 -8.95 -4.22 8.79
C ALA A 124 -8.17 -3.03 9.37
N LYS A 125 -7.09 -3.31 10.10
CA LYS A 125 -6.18 -2.29 10.63
C LYS A 125 -5.48 -1.52 9.51
N ARG A 126 -5.02 -2.17 8.44
CA ARG A 126 -4.47 -1.51 7.24
C ARG A 126 -5.45 -0.55 6.58
N LEU A 127 -6.71 -0.96 6.44
CA LEU A 127 -7.77 -0.09 5.92
C LEU A 127 -8.03 1.10 6.84
N PHE A 128 -8.12 0.86 8.15
CA PHE A 128 -8.27 1.92 9.16
C PHE A 128 -7.10 2.91 9.12
N GLU A 129 -5.87 2.42 9.08
CA GLU A 129 -4.67 3.25 9.00
C GLU A 129 -4.66 4.09 7.71
N THR A 130 -5.02 3.49 6.58
CA THR A 130 -5.14 4.18 5.29
C THR A 130 -6.19 5.29 5.32
N GLU A 131 -7.31 5.05 5.98
CA GLU A 131 -8.42 6.01 6.05
C GLU A 131 -8.11 7.18 7.00
N PHE A 132 -7.55 6.89 8.18
CA PHE A 132 -7.51 7.83 9.31
C PHE A 132 -6.11 8.25 9.78
N ILE A 133 -5.09 7.40 9.60
CA ILE A 133 -3.74 7.60 10.13
C ILE A 133 -2.79 8.15 9.05
N HIS A 134 -2.76 7.51 7.88
CA HIS A 134 -1.81 7.82 6.82
C HIS A 134 -2.01 9.21 6.22
N ARG A 135 -0.89 9.91 6.01
CA ARG A 135 -0.82 11.20 5.30
C ARG A 135 0.03 11.03 4.04
N PHE A 136 -0.63 10.76 2.92
CA PHE A 136 0.02 10.54 1.64
C PHE A 136 0.64 11.85 1.12
N SER A 137 1.92 11.80 0.74
CA SER A 137 2.64 12.97 0.22
C SER A 137 2.52 13.11 -1.30
N ASN A 138 2.43 11.99 -2.03
CA ASN A 138 2.14 11.98 -3.45
C ASN A 138 0.62 11.97 -3.66
N GLY A 139 0.15 12.74 -4.65
CA GLY A 139 -1.29 12.84 -4.92
C GLY A 139 -1.88 11.57 -5.54
N THR A 140 -1.19 10.99 -6.53
CA THR A 140 -1.77 9.95 -7.39
C THR A 140 -0.79 8.94 -7.94
N MET A 141 -1.34 7.87 -8.51
CA MET A 141 -0.65 6.89 -9.35
C MET A 141 -1.40 6.58 -10.65
N PRO A 142 -0.72 6.06 -11.69
CA PRO A 142 -1.37 5.60 -12.92
C PRO A 142 -2.34 4.45 -12.67
N ARG A 143 -3.56 4.53 -13.22
CA ARG A 143 -4.63 3.55 -12.97
C ARG A 143 -4.27 2.10 -13.31
N PHE A 144 -3.39 1.87 -14.29
CA PHE A 144 -3.04 0.51 -14.70
C PHE A 144 -2.16 -0.20 -13.68
N ASN A 145 -1.44 0.57 -12.85
CA ASN A 145 -0.69 0.00 -11.74
C ASN A 145 -1.62 -0.49 -10.62
N LEU A 146 -2.84 0.08 -10.48
CA LEU A 146 -3.84 -0.41 -9.54
C LEU A 146 -4.17 -1.89 -9.81
N VAL A 147 -4.38 -2.26 -11.08
CA VAL A 147 -4.70 -3.64 -11.44
C VAL A 147 -3.55 -4.57 -11.04
N LYS A 148 -2.29 -4.18 -11.30
CA LYS A 148 -1.12 -4.97 -10.90
C LYS A 148 -1.05 -5.16 -9.39
N ASN A 149 -1.21 -4.07 -8.65
CA ASN A 149 -1.20 -4.09 -7.18
C ASN A 149 -2.33 -4.97 -6.63
N CYS A 150 -3.57 -4.74 -7.05
CA CYS A 150 -4.71 -5.53 -6.61
C CYS A 150 -4.54 -7.00 -6.99
N SER A 151 -4.20 -7.33 -8.24
CA SER A 151 -3.97 -8.71 -8.66
C SER A 151 -2.90 -9.41 -7.83
N TYR A 152 -1.83 -8.71 -7.46
CA TYR A 152 -0.79 -9.23 -6.58
C TYR A 152 -1.34 -9.54 -5.18
N TYR A 153 -1.89 -8.55 -4.46
CA TYR A 153 -2.39 -8.75 -3.10
C TYR A 153 -3.56 -9.73 -3.03
N TRP A 154 -4.50 -9.63 -3.97
CA TRP A 154 -5.71 -10.44 -4.00
C TRP A 154 -5.40 -11.88 -4.38
N GLY A 155 -4.51 -12.07 -5.36
CA GLY A 155 -4.06 -13.40 -5.79
C GLY A 155 -3.29 -14.13 -4.69
N PHE A 156 -2.36 -13.44 -4.02
CA PHE A 156 -1.65 -14.02 -2.88
C PHE A 156 -2.57 -14.29 -1.69
N ALA A 157 -3.53 -13.41 -1.42
CA ALA A 157 -4.55 -13.66 -0.40
C ALA A 157 -5.33 -14.95 -0.70
N ALA A 158 -5.79 -15.13 -1.95
CA ALA A 158 -6.47 -16.35 -2.38
C ALA A 158 -5.54 -17.58 -2.25
N PHE A 159 -4.28 -17.45 -2.63
CA PHE A 159 -3.30 -18.53 -2.56
C PHE A 159 -3.07 -18.99 -1.11
N VAL A 160 -2.72 -18.07 -0.20
CA VAL A 160 -2.52 -18.42 1.22
C VAL A 160 -3.81 -18.95 1.83
N ALA A 161 -4.94 -18.27 1.59
CA ALA A 161 -6.22 -18.67 2.15
C ALA A 161 -6.66 -20.05 1.65
N TYR A 162 -6.37 -20.41 0.39
CA TYR A 162 -6.72 -21.70 -0.16
C TYR A 162 -6.11 -22.84 0.67
N PHE A 163 -4.81 -22.78 0.93
CA PHE A 163 -4.09 -23.86 1.62
C PHE A 163 -4.32 -23.86 3.12
N VAL A 164 -4.30 -22.70 3.77
CA VAL A 164 -4.49 -22.62 5.23
C VAL A 164 -5.90 -23.06 5.62
N ASN A 165 -6.91 -22.73 4.81
CA ASN A 165 -8.29 -23.11 5.10
C ASN A 165 -8.68 -24.47 4.51
N HIS A 166 -7.78 -25.19 3.84
CA HIS A 166 -8.13 -26.46 3.19
C HIS A 166 -8.65 -27.50 4.21
N PRO A 167 -9.68 -28.32 3.88
CA PRO A 167 -10.19 -29.36 4.79
C PRO A 167 -9.17 -30.44 5.18
N ALA A 168 -8.10 -30.55 4.41
CA ALA A 168 -6.96 -31.45 4.63
C ALA A 168 -5.75 -30.70 5.23
N TYR A 169 -5.96 -29.55 5.86
CA TYR A 169 -4.91 -28.82 6.55
C TYR A 169 -4.26 -29.70 7.63
N HIS A 170 -2.92 -29.78 7.58
CA HIS A 170 -2.14 -30.50 8.56
C HIS A 170 -1.76 -29.55 9.72
N PRO A 171 -2.09 -29.91 10.97
CA PRO A 171 -1.70 -29.12 12.12
C PRO A 171 -0.19 -28.90 12.23
N PRO A 172 0.25 -27.80 12.88
CA PRO A 172 1.66 -27.52 13.10
C PRO A 172 2.35 -28.63 13.92
N TYR A 173 3.62 -28.90 13.63
CA TYR A 173 4.36 -30.04 14.19
C TYR A 173 4.52 -29.96 15.71
N PHE A 174 4.71 -28.76 16.26
CA PHE A 174 4.86 -28.55 17.70
C PHE A 174 3.52 -28.28 18.41
N GLY A 175 2.39 -28.52 17.74
CA GLY A 175 1.03 -28.43 18.31
C GLY A 175 0.64 -27.02 18.75
N ASP A 176 -0.28 -26.95 19.72
CA ASP A 176 -0.92 -25.69 20.13
C ASP A 176 0.05 -24.65 20.72
N TYR A 177 1.15 -25.09 21.34
CA TYR A 177 2.15 -24.15 21.87
C TYR A 177 2.74 -23.26 20.77
N GLN A 178 3.06 -23.83 19.60
CA GLN A 178 3.51 -23.08 18.43
C GLN A 178 2.45 -22.12 17.92
N VAL A 179 1.18 -22.53 17.96
CA VAL A 179 0.06 -21.67 17.56
C VAL A 179 -0.04 -20.45 18.47
N TYR A 180 0.00 -20.64 19.80
CA TYR A 180 -0.06 -19.54 20.76
C TYR A 180 1.18 -18.63 20.69
N LEU A 181 2.37 -19.21 20.49
CA LEU A 181 3.60 -18.44 20.31
C LEU A 181 3.49 -17.53 19.07
N GLY A 182 3.04 -18.08 17.94
CA GLY A 182 2.81 -17.33 16.72
C GLY A 182 1.75 -16.24 16.90
N LEU A 183 0.64 -16.55 17.58
CA LEU A 183 -0.42 -15.58 17.86
C LEU A 183 0.08 -14.39 18.70
N VAL A 184 0.82 -14.66 19.79
CA VAL A 184 1.36 -13.60 20.66
C VAL A 184 2.40 -12.76 19.92
N GLY A 185 3.32 -13.41 19.19
CA GLY A 185 4.32 -12.71 18.39
C GLY A 185 3.68 -11.82 17.32
N PHE A 186 2.66 -12.33 16.63
CA PHE A 186 1.87 -11.58 15.65
C PHE A 186 1.22 -10.34 16.28
N ALA A 187 0.57 -10.50 17.43
CA ALA A 187 -0.12 -9.40 18.10
C ALA A 187 0.86 -8.28 18.54
N ILE A 188 2.02 -8.64 19.08
CA ILE A 188 3.07 -7.68 19.46
C ILE A 188 3.58 -6.96 18.21
N ALA A 189 3.82 -7.69 17.12
CA ALA A 189 4.31 -7.12 15.87
C ALA A 189 3.28 -6.17 15.24
N GLU A 190 2.00 -6.53 15.22
CA GLU A 190 0.93 -5.66 14.71
C GLU A 190 0.78 -4.36 15.51
N PHE A 191 0.87 -4.47 16.84
CA PHE A 191 0.83 -3.31 17.73
C PHE A 191 2.06 -2.41 17.54
N GLY A 192 3.24 -3.01 17.38
CA GLY A 192 4.47 -2.30 17.03
C GLY A 192 4.32 -1.55 15.70
N ASN A 193 3.85 -2.21 14.65
CA ASN A 193 3.61 -1.59 13.35
C ASN A 193 2.65 -0.38 13.45
N LEU A 194 1.53 -0.52 14.16
CA LEU A 194 0.57 0.58 14.38
C LEU A 194 1.21 1.74 15.14
N SER A 195 1.97 1.43 16.20
CA SER A 195 2.66 2.42 17.02
C SER A 195 3.60 3.28 16.17
N ILE A 196 4.37 2.65 15.28
CA ILE A 196 5.27 3.36 14.38
C ILE A 196 4.49 4.19 13.35
N HIS A 197 3.39 3.68 12.79
CA HIS A 197 2.56 4.46 11.87
C HIS A 197 1.97 5.73 12.53
N ILE A 198 1.53 5.64 13.78
CA ILE A 198 1.06 6.80 14.56
C ILE A 198 2.20 7.80 14.79
N LEU A 199 3.39 7.33 15.16
CA LEU A 199 4.56 8.19 15.34
C LEU A 199 4.93 8.91 14.03
N LEU A 200 5.00 8.17 12.91
CA LEU A 200 5.27 8.73 11.58
C LEU A 200 4.22 9.76 11.15
N ARG A 201 2.95 9.55 11.50
CA ARG A 201 1.88 10.54 11.29
C ARG A 201 2.14 11.82 12.10
N ASN A 202 2.50 11.68 13.38
CA ASN A 202 2.70 12.80 14.29
C ASN A 202 3.90 13.67 13.91
N LEU A 203 4.91 13.09 13.25
CA LEU A 203 6.06 13.82 12.70
C LEU A 203 5.71 14.77 11.54
N ARG A 204 4.53 14.63 10.93
CA ARG A 204 4.04 15.54 9.88
C ARG A 204 2.89 16.37 10.44
N PRO A 205 3.07 17.65 10.78
CA PRO A 205 1.96 18.52 11.18
C PRO A 205 0.80 18.52 10.16
N PRO A 206 -0.46 18.64 10.59
CA PRO A 206 -1.60 18.70 9.66
C PRO A 206 -1.42 19.84 8.65
N GLY A 207 -1.64 19.56 7.36
CA GLY A 207 -1.53 20.55 6.29
C GLY A 207 -0.10 20.84 5.81
N THR A 208 0.93 20.26 6.41
CA THR A 208 2.31 20.40 5.94
C THR A 208 2.81 19.11 5.27
N ARG A 209 3.76 19.25 4.34
CA ARG A 209 4.50 18.14 3.72
C ARG A 209 5.95 18.05 4.23
N GLU A 210 6.25 18.70 5.35
CA GLU A 210 7.57 18.71 5.98
C GLU A 210 7.94 17.28 6.45
N ARG A 211 9.19 16.86 6.17
CA ARG A 211 9.70 15.55 6.58
C ARG A 211 10.67 15.74 7.74
N ARG A 212 10.29 15.28 8.93
CA ARG A 212 11.16 15.23 10.10
C ARG A 212 11.81 13.86 10.20
N ILE A 213 13.03 13.83 10.74
CA ILE A 213 13.76 12.57 10.99
C ILE A 213 13.06 11.83 12.13
N PRO A 214 12.62 10.58 11.94
CA PRO A 214 12.01 9.81 13.00
C PRO A 214 13.04 9.44 14.07
N ARG A 215 12.64 9.58 15.33
CA ARG A 215 13.41 9.21 16.51
C ARG A 215 12.48 8.44 17.47
N PRO A 216 13.02 7.58 18.34
CA PRO A 216 12.22 6.97 19.38
C PRO A 216 11.51 8.04 20.22
N ASP A 217 10.20 7.92 20.37
CA ASP A 217 9.42 8.57 21.43
C ASP A 217 9.34 7.61 22.63
N GLY A 218 8.96 8.04 23.83
CA GLY A 218 8.98 7.19 25.04
C GLY A 218 8.21 5.86 24.98
N ASN A 219 7.56 5.52 23.86
CA ASN A 219 7.00 4.20 23.57
C ASN A 219 8.10 3.14 23.34
N PRO A 220 8.12 2.01 24.06
CA PRO A 220 9.08 0.93 23.85
C PRO A 220 9.16 0.41 22.41
N MET A 221 8.05 0.43 21.67
CA MET A 221 8.01 -0.04 20.28
C MET A 221 8.80 0.87 19.33
N SER A 222 8.98 2.15 19.67
CA SER A 222 9.72 3.10 18.85
C SER A 222 11.24 2.99 19.01
N LEU A 223 11.72 2.29 20.05
CA LEU A 223 13.15 2.04 20.29
C LEU A 223 13.83 1.33 19.11
N LEU A 224 13.05 0.61 18.30
CA LEU A 224 13.54 -0.06 17.10
C LEU A 224 14.14 0.91 16.06
N PHE A 225 13.77 2.21 16.10
CA PHE A 225 14.43 3.26 15.31
C PHE A 225 15.93 3.41 15.59
N ASN A 226 16.44 2.90 16.72
CA ASN A 226 17.89 2.90 17.01
C ASN A 226 18.65 1.84 16.19
N PHE A 227 17.95 0.86 15.61
CA PHE A 227 18.56 -0.28 14.91
C PHE A 227 18.23 -0.31 13.42
N VAL A 228 17.04 0.14 13.03
CA VAL A 228 16.56 0.08 11.63
C VAL A 228 15.93 1.39 11.19
N SER A 229 16.02 1.70 9.90
CA SER A 229 15.47 2.95 9.33
C SER A 229 13.95 2.94 9.18
N CYS A 230 13.35 1.77 8.95
CA CYS A 230 11.90 1.62 8.73
C CYS A 230 11.30 0.56 9.67
N PRO A 231 11.18 0.85 10.98
CA PRO A 231 10.64 -0.08 11.97
C PRO A 231 9.24 -0.61 11.63
N ASN A 232 8.40 0.19 10.94
CA ASN A 232 7.08 -0.25 10.50
C ASN A 232 7.18 -1.47 9.57
N TYR A 233 8.09 -1.48 8.60
CA TYR A 233 8.30 -2.62 7.71
C TYR A 233 8.91 -3.81 8.46
N THR A 234 9.79 -3.56 9.43
CA THR A 234 10.32 -4.64 10.28
C THR A 234 9.23 -5.30 11.10
N TYR A 235 8.34 -4.52 11.73
CA TYR A 235 7.21 -5.08 12.45
C TYR A 235 6.22 -5.80 11.54
N GLU A 236 5.96 -5.31 10.33
CA GLU A 236 5.11 -6.01 9.37
C GLU A 236 5.74 -7.35 8.94
N ALA A 237 7.05 -7.39 8.67
CA ALA A 237 7.76 -8.62 8.37
C ALA A 237 7.67 -9.61 9.56
N LEU A 238 7.82 -9.13 10.79
CA LEU A 238 7.65 -9.95 11.99
C LEU A 238 6.21 -10.48 12.12
N SER A 239 5.19 -9.69 11.81
CA SER A 239 3.80 -10.16 11.79
C SER A 239 3.68 -11.35 10.85
N TRP A 240 4.18 -11.25 9.61
CA TRP A 240 4.08 -12.35 8.65
C TRP A 240 4.95 -13.56 9.04
N LEU A 241 6.13 -13.36 9.62
CA LEU A 241 6.95 -14.45 10.17
C LEU A 241 6.21 -15.22 11.25
N PHE A 242 5.61 -14.53 12.23
CA PHE A 242 4.86 -15.19 13.29
C PHE A 242 3.56 -15.83 12.79
N PHE A 243 2.93 -15.24 11.76
CA PHE A 243 1.80 -15.88 11.07
C PHE A 243 2.24 -17.20 10.41
N THR A 244 3.36 -17.20 9.71
CA THR A 244 3.96 -18.39 9.09
C THR A 244 4.28 -19.46 10.13
N ILE A 245 4.91 -19.09 11.24
CA ILE A 245 5.17 -20.01 12.37
C ILE A 245 3.87 -20.58 12.92
N MET A 246 2.82 -19.75 13.07
CA MET A 246 1.52 -20.18 13.61
C MET A 246 0.83 -21.23 12.74
N VAL A 247 0.85 -21.05 11.41
CA VAL A 247 0.13 -21.94 10.47
C VAL A 247 1.00 -23.04 9.87
N GLN A 248 2.32 -22.91 9.92
CA GLN A 248 3.31 -23.83 9.35
C GLN A 248 2.94 -24.30 7.93
N SER A 249 2.74 -23.34 7.02
CA SER A 249 2.36 -23.63 5.64
C SER A 249 3.38 -23.06 4.65
N LEU A 250 3.79 -23.85 3.65
CA LEU A 250 4.69 -23.37 2.59
C LEU A 250 4.14 -22.11 1.87
N PRO A 251 2.84 -21.99 1.57
CA PRO A 251 2.28 -20.77 0.98
C PRO A 251 2.47 -19.51 1.82
N SER A 252 2.40 -19.61 3.16
CA SER A 252 2.67 -18.46 4.04
C SER A 252 4.16 -18.07 4.02
N GLU A 253 5.08 -19.04 3.94
CA GLU A 253 6.52 -18.78 3.79
C GLU A 253 6.82 -18.04 2.48
N PHE A 254 6.20 -18.47 1.37
CA PHE A 254 6.35 -17.79 0.07
C PHE A 254 5.82 -16.34 0.11
N TRP A 255 4.70 -16.11 0.78
CA TRP A 255 4.15 -14.76 0.97
C TRP A 255 5.11 -13.87 1.74
N GLU A 256 5.63 -14.36 2.87
CA GLU A 256 6.60 -13.63 3.70
C GLU A 256 7.85 -13.21 2.89
N LEU A 257 8.45 -14.16 2.18
CA LEU A 257 9.67 -13.93 1.40
C LEU A 257 9.44 -12.85 0.32
N HIS A 258 8.35 -12.97 -0.44
CA HIS A 258 8.06 -12.03 -1.52
C HIS A 258 7.63 -10.66 -0.98
N HIS A 259 6.88 -10.61 0.12
CA HIS A 259 6.52 -9.37 0.79
C HIS A 259 7.78 -8.63 1.29
N PHE A 260 8.72 -9.33 1.91
CA PHE A 260 10.00 -8.77 2.35
C PHE A 260 10.82 -8.17 1.19
N MET A 261 10.90 -8.89 0.06
CA MET A 261 11.55 -8.40 -1.15
C MET A 261 10.84 -7.17 -1.74
N SER A 262 9.51 -7.11 -1.66
CA SER A 262 8.73 -5.98 -2.17
C SER A 262 8.87 -4.73 -1.30
N CYS A 263 9.07 -4.89 0.01
CA CYS A 263 9.26 -3.77 0.95
C CYS A 263 10.68 -3.17 0.91
N SER A 264 11.64 -3.87 0.28
CA SER A 264 13.04 -3.44 0.17
C SER A 264 13.32 -2.54 -1.06
N ASN A 265 12.32 -2.27 -1.91
CA ASN A 265 12.42 -1.40 -3.09
C ASN A 265 11.58 -0.12 -2.93
#